data_AF-U1LLK3-F1
#
_entry.id   AF-U1LLK3-F1
#
_cell.length_a   1.000
_cell.length_b   1.000
_cell.length_c   1.000
_cell.angle_alpha   90.00
_cell.angle_beta   90.00
_cell.angle_gamma   90.00
#
_symmetry.space_group_name_H-M   'P 1'
#
loop_
_entity.id
_entity.type
_entity.pdbx_description
1 polymer ?
#
loop_
_entity_poly.entity_id
_entity_poly.type
_entity_poly.pdbx_seq_one_letter_code
_entity_poly.pdbx_strand_id
1 'polypeptide(L)'
;MTADRFKLQQAWWLASELGRRHPRVWIERFMHSTGPVLVAAEAGDDAQARVFFDLQAGVRAYRGESESHWSWETVLHCPGAHDTLKRIEVTSGLGIPHRAPATTARSIVYRLIARLLAMHLDAPRPWVPVPIEVQPMIHGLLEPEDEPLMLGFETVHHDVHNHRDDAAKRFGDPRSVQVRPWLWAMTRDVETAFVLDTDGFVHTRHVGVRPLLTMYDELGRDIDRLAVRVLELAGVTRG
;
A
#
# COMPACT_ATOMS: atom_id res chain seq x y z
N MET A 1 -21.45 -8.92 12.43
CA MET A 1 -20.65 -8.01 11.60
C MET A 1 -19.21 -8.46 11.65
N THR A 2 -18.73 -9.14 10.61
CA THR A 2 -17.28 -9.24 10.38
C THR A 2 -16.80 -7.81 10.16
N ALA A 3 -16.22 -7.20 11.20
CA ALA A 3 -15.96 -5.77 11.28
C ALA A 3 -15.05 -5.33 10.11
N ASP A 4 -15.33 -4.18 9.48
CA ASP A 4 -14.62 -3.73 8.27
C ASP A 4 -13.10 -3.68 8.41
N ARG A 5 -12.60 -3.57 9.65
CA ARG A 5 -11.18 -3.72 10.01
C ARG A 5 -10.59 -5.06 9.57
N PHE A 6 -11.31 -6.16 9.80
CA PHE A 6 -10.88 -7.50 9.38
C PHE A 6 -10.85 -7.61 7.86
N LYS A 7 -11.88 -7.10 7.17
CA LYS A 7 -11.90 -7.08 5.70
C LYS A 7 -10.78 -6.23 5.13
N LEU A 8 -10.50 -5.06 5.71
CA LEU A 8 -9.39 -4.20 5.30
C LEU A 8 -8.04 -4.90 5.49
N GLN A 9 -7.84 -5.57 6.63
CA GLN A 9 -6.65 -6.36 6.89
C GLN A 9 -6.49 -7.49 5.85
N GLN A 10 -7.57 -8.20 5.53
CA GLN A 10 -7.56 -9.26 4.52
C GLN A 10 -7.34 -8.73 3.09
N ALA A 11 -7.93 -7.59 2.75
CA ALA A 11 -7.70 -6.89 1.48
C ALA A 11 -6.22 -6.55 1.31
N TRP A 12 -5.59 -5.96 2.34
CA TRP A 12 -4.16 -5.66 2.32
C TRP A 12 -3.29 -6.90 2.30
N TRP A 13 -3.67 -7.97 2.99
CA TRP A 13 -2.95 -9.24 2.91
C TRP A 13 -2.94 -9.77 1.46
N LEU A 14 -4.11 -9.89 0.82
CA LEU A 14 -4.22 -10.33 -0.58
C LEU A 14 -3.47 -9.41 -1.54
N ALA A 15 -3.65 -8.09 -1.43
CA ALA A 15 -3.00 -7.12 -2.30
C ALA A 15 -1.47 -7.13 -2.12
N SER A 16 -0.97 -7.25 -0.88
CA SER A 16 0.45 -7.34 -0.60
C SER A 16 1.06 -8.62 -1.19
N GLU A 17 0.34 -9.74 -1.14
CA GLU A 17 0.78 -10.99 -1.75
C GLU A 17 0.78 -10.89 -3.28
N LEU A 18 -0.19 -10.24 -3.90
CA LEU A 18 -0.18 -9.94 -5.33
C LEU A 18 1.04 -9.08 -5.70
N GLY A 19 1.29 -7.98 -5.01
CA GLY A 19 2.44 -7.11 -5.28
C GLY A 19 3.80 -7.80 -5.05
N ARG A 20 3.86 -8.74 -4.10
CA ARG A 20 5.07 -9.56 -3.84
C ARG A 20 5.31 -10.60 -4.93
N ARG A 21 4.25 -11.26 -5.38
CA ARG A 21 4.30 -12.36 -6.35
C ARG A 21 4.40 -11.86 -7.79
N HIS A 22 3.92 -10.64 -8.05
CA HIS A 22 3.90 -9.97 -9.34
C HIS A 22 4.57 -8.60 -9.24
N PRO A 23 5.89 -8.46 -9.50
CA PRO A 23 6.61 -7.22 -9.27
C PRO A 23 6.11 -6.01 -10.09
N ARG A 24 5.33 -6.24 -11.16
CA ARG A 24 4.68 -5.17 -11.93
C ARG A 24 3.37 -4.69 -11.31
N VAL A 25 2.85 -5.34 -10.29
CA VAL A 25 1.60 -4.97 -9.62
C VAL A 25 1.85 -3.87 -8.59
N TRP A 26 1.10 -2.78 -8.72
CA TRP A 26 1.05 -1.67 -7.79
C TRP A 26 -0.25 -1.72 -7.00
N ILE A 27 -0.18 -1.25 -5.75
CA ILE A 27 -1.36 -1.06 -4.92
C ILE A 27 -1.70 0.42 -4.91
N GLU A 28 -2.97 0.72 -5.14
CA GLU A 28 -3.56 2.05 -5.14
C GLU A 28 -4.84 2.02 -4.29
N ARG A 29 -5.35 3.18 -3.88
CA ARG A 29 -6.64 3.30 -3.22
C ARG A 29 -7.36 4.52 -3.74
N PHE A 30 -8.66 4.37 -4.03
CA PHE A 30 -9.52 5.49 -4.40
C PHE A 30 -10.82 5.45 -3.61
N MET A 31 -11.53 6.57 -3.58
CA MET A 31 -12.84 6.69 -2.95
C MET A 31 -13.94 6.36 -3.96
N HIS A 32 -14.70 5.29 -3.70
CA HIS A 32 -15.93 4.97 -4.40
C HIS A 32 -17.13 5.50 -3.61
N SER A 33 -18.31 5.57 -4.23
CA SER A 33 -19.55 6.02 -3.55
C SER A 33 -19.93 5.17 -2.33
N THR A 34 -19.46 3.93 -2.29
CA THR A 34 -19.66 2.96 -1.20
C THR A 34 -18.55 2.94 -0.16
N GLY A 35 -17.47 3.72 -0.36
CA GLY A 35 -16.31 3.77 0.53
C GLY A 35 -14.97 3.57 -0.18
N PRO A 36 -13.86 3.44 0.59
CA PRO A 36 -12.54 3.23 0.02
C PRO A 36 -12.41 1.85 -0.62
N VAL A 37 -11.80 1.81 -1.81
CA VAL A 37 -11.50 0.58 -2.55
C VAL A 37 -10.00 0.49 -2.77
N LEU A 38 -9.42 -0.62 -2.35
CA LEU A 38 -8.01 -0.94 -2.64
C LEU A 38 -7.93 -1.58 -4.03
N VAL A 39 -6.93 -1.23 -4.82
CA VAL A 39 -6.72 -1.75 -6.17
C VAL A 39 -5.32 -2.32 -6.26
N ALA A 40 -5.18 -3.57 -6.69
CA ALA A 40 -3.93 -4.13 -7.16
C ALA A 40 -3.97 -4.17 -8.70
N ALA A 41 -3.16 -3.34 -9.36
CA ALA A 41 -3.15 -3.20 -10.81
C ALA A 41 -1.76 -3.44 -11.39
N GLU A 42 -1.68 -4.15 -12.52
CA GLU A 42 -0.44 -4.25 -13.28
C GLU A 42 -0.05 -2.87 -13.84
N ALA A 43 1.24 -2.54 -13.84
CA ALA A 43 1.76 -1.32 -14.46
C ALA A 43 2.07 -1.48 -15.95
N GLY A 44 1.83 -0.42 -16.69
CA GLY A 44 2.08 -0.30 -18.13
C GLY A 44 0.79 -0.08 -18.92
N ASP A 45 0.93 0.44 -20.14
CA ASP A 45 -0.22 0.79 -21.00
C ASP A 45 -1.01 -0.44 -21.44
N ASP A 46 -0.33 -1.59 -21.57
CA ASP A 46 -0.94 -2.87 -21.92
C ASP A 46 -1.51 -3.64 -20.70
N ALA A 47 -1.54 -3.03 -19.51
CA ALA A 47 -1.97 -3.71 -18.28
C ALA A 47 -3.44 -4.18 -18.36
N GLN A 48 -3.63 -5.49 -18.39
CA GLN A 48 -4.95 -6.12 -18.48
C GLN A 48 -5.51 -6.54 -17.12
N ALA A 49 -4.65 -6.67 -16.11
CA ALA A 49 -5.00 -7.21 -14.81
C ALA A 49 -5.27 -6.12 -13.78
N ARG A 50 -6.48 -6.12 -13.21
CA ARG A 50 -6.87 -5.25 -12.09
C ARG A 50 -7.67 -6.03 -11.06
N VAL A 51 -7.35 -5.89 -9.79
CA VAL A 51 -8.06 -6.54 -8.69
C VAL A 51 -8.52 -5.47 -7.71
N PHE A 52 -9.83 -5.35 -7.52
CA PHE A 52 -10.46 -4.41 -6.61
C PHE A 52 -10.87 -5.15 -5.34
N PHE A 53 -10.52 -4.57 -4.18
CA PHE A 53 -10.93 -5.04 -2.87
C PHE A 53 -11.84 -3.97 -2.24
N ASP A 54 -13.14 -4.20 -2.37
CA ASP A 54 -14.19 -3.34 -1.83
C ASP A 54 -14.71 -3.97 -0.52
N LEU A 55 -14.68 -3.23 0.58
CA LEU A 55 -15.07 -3.76 1.89
C LEU A 55 -16.56 -4.11 1.99
N GLN A 56 -17.40 -3.53 1.14
CA GLN A 56 -18.82 -3.83 1.05
C GLN A 56 -19.10 -4.89 -0.01
N ALA A 57 -18.56 -4.71 -1.21
CA ALA A 57 -18.89 -5.57 -2.35
C ALA A 57 -18.07 -6.87 -2.40
N GLY A 58 -16.87 -6.94 -1.80
CA GLY A 58 -15.98 -8.10 -1.90
C GLY A 58 -14.81 -7.86 -2.85
N VAL A 59 -14.34 -8.92 -3.50
CA VAL A 59 -13.18 -8.89 -4.39
C VAL A 59 -13.61 -9.06 -5.83
N ARG A 60 -13.19 -8.14 -6.71
CA ARG A 60 -13.41 -8.22 -8.16
C ARG A 60 -12.07 -8.31 -8.88
N ALA A 61 -11.90 -9.29 -9.74
CA ALA A 61 -10.74 -9.42 -10.61
C ALA A 61 -11.15 -9.21 -12.07
N TYR A 62 -10.40 -8.37 -12.76
CA TYR A 62 -10.59 -8.07 -14.18
C TYR A 62 -9.41 -8.58 -14.99
N ARG A 63 -9.73 -9.11 -16.17
CA ARG A 63 -8.81 -9.40 -17.27
C ARG A 63 -9.39 -8.79 -18.54
N GLY A 64 -8.95 -7.59 -18.90
CA GLY A 64 -9.62 -6.79 -19.94
C GLY A 64 -11.10 -6.56 -19.55
N GLU A 65 -12.03 -7.01 -20.40
CA GLU A 65 -13.48 -6.89 -20.16
C GLU A 65 -14.08 -8.01 -19.30
N SER A 66 -13.33 -9.09 -19.03
CA SER A 66 -13.83 -10.21 -18.23
C SER A 66 -13.75 -9.89 -16.73
N GLU A 67 -14.87 -10.04 -16.03
CA GLU A 67 -14.98 -9.84 -14.57
C GLU A 67 -15.21 -11.17 -13.84
N SER A 68 -14.54 -11.35 -12.71
CA SER A 68 -14.84 -12.36 -11.71
C SER A 68 -15.06 -11.71 -10.35
N HIS A 69 -16.04 -12.18 -9.59
CA HIS A 69 -16.44 -11.58 -8.32
C HIS A 69 -16.55 -12.63 -7.22
N TRP A 70 -16.06 -12.30 -6.02
CA TRP A 70 -16.22 -13.09 -4.81
C TRP A 70 -16.66 -12.19 -3.66
N SER A 71 -17.73 -12.59 -2.96
CA SER A 71 -18.10 -11.96 -1.70
C SER A 71 -17.03 -12.19 -0.63
N TRP A 72 -17.01 -11.33 0.41
CA TRP A 72 -16.14 -11.56 1.56
C TRP A 72 -16.42 -12.88 2.26
N GLU A 73 -17.68 -13.33 2.28
CA GLU A 73 -18.02 -14.65 2.81
C GLU A 73 -17.28 -15.76 2.05
N THR A 74 -17.30 -15.74 0.72
CA THR A 74 -16.58 -16.72 -0.11
C THR A 74 -15.07 -16.64 0.07
N VAL A 75 -14.51 -15.43 0.15
CA VAL A 75 -13.07 -15.21 0.37
C VAL A 75 -12.62 -15.78 1.72
N LEU A 76 -13.42 -15.54 2.77
CA LEU A 76 -13.07 -15.90 4.15
C LEU A 76 -13.33 -17.37 4.49
N HIS A 77 -14.25 -18.03 3.79
CA HIS A 77 -14.52 -19.47 3.95
C HIS A 77 -13.64 -20.37 3.06
N CYS A 78 -12.67 -19.81 2.32
CA CYS A 78 -11.75 -20.63 1.55
C CYS A 78 -10.85 -21.47 2.49
N PRO A 79 -10.72 -22.80 2.28
CA PRO A 79 -10.01 -23.68 3.21
C PRO A 79 -8.53 -23.36 3.39
N GLY A 80 -7.87 -22.93 2.30
CA GLY A 80 -6.48 -22.48 2.33
C GLY A 80 -6.38 -20.96 2.16
N ALA A 81 -5.57 -20.32 3.01
CA ALA A 81 -5.30 -18.89 2.92
C ALA A 81 -4.87 -18.44 1.51
N HIS A 82 -4.08 -19.27 0.81
CA HIS A 82 -3.59 -18.98 -0.54
C HIS A 82 -4.53 -19.40 -1.68
N ASP A 83 -5.64 -20.09 -1.39
CA ASP A 83 -6.50 -20.60 -2.47
C ASP A 83 -7.28 -19.47 -3.14
N THR A 84 -7.78 -18.52 -2.36
CA THR A 84 -8.38 -17.28 -2.89
C THR A 84 -7.37 -16.52 -3.75
N LEU A 85 -6.13 -16.37 -3.27
CA LEU A 85 -5.07 -15.68 -4.00
C LEU A 85 -4.80 -16.35 -5.35
N LYS A 86 -4.64 -17.68 -5.39
CA LYS A 86 -4.43 -18.41 -6.66
C LYS A 86 -5.60 -18.25 -7.62
N ARG A 87 -6.84 -18.24 -7.12
CA ARG A 87 -8.03 -18.00 -7.95
C ARG A 87 -7.99 -16.60 -8.56
N ILE A 88 -7.66 -15.58 -7.76
CA ILE A 88 -7.48 -14.21 -8.23
C ILE A 88 -6.39 -14.15 -9.31
N GLU A 89 -5.22 -14.76 -9.07
CA GLU A 89 -4.10 -14.79 -10.01
C GLU A 89 -4.47 -15.38 -11.39
N VAL A 90 -5.24 -16.48 -11.39
CA VAL A 90 -5.67 -17.13 -12.63
C VAL A 90 -6.71 -16.29 -13.38
N THR A 91 -7.71 -15.81 -12.66
CA THR A 91 -8.85 -15.08 -13.24
C THR A 91 -8.48 -13.68 -13.73
N SER A 92 -7.58 -12.97 -13.04
CA SER A 92 -7.08 -11.67 -13.48
C SER A 92 -6.07 -11.76 -14.64
N GLY A 93 -5.62 -12.97 -14.97
CA GLY A 93 -4.62 -13.19 -16.02
C GLY A 93 -3.17 -12.91 -15.60
N LEU A 94 -2.91 -12.62 -14.31
CA LEU A 94 -1.55 -12.49 -13.77
C LEU A 94 -0.76 -13.81 -13.85
N GLY A 95 -1.48 -14.94 -13.83
CA GLY A 95 -0.89 -16.27 -13.79
C GLY A 95 -0.32 -16.60 -12.40
N ILE A 96 0.04 -17.86 -12.20
CA ILE A 96 0.61 -18.33 -10.93
C ILE A 96 2.15 -18.38 -11.08
N PRO A 97 2.93 -17.56 -10.35
CA PRO A 97 4.38 -17.62 -10.43
C PRO A 97 4.91 -18.97 -9.95
N HIS A 98 5.84 -19.55 -10.72
CA HIS A 98 6.51 -20.80 -10.35
C HIS A 98 7.34 -20.69 -9.07
N ARG A 99 7.95 -19.52 -8.85
CA ARG A 99 8.72 -19.19 -7.65
C ARG A 99 8.35 -17.78 -7.22
N ALA A 100 8.15 -17.59 -5.92
CA ALA A 100 7.96 -16.25 -5.38
C ALA A 100 9.25 -15.41 -5.62
N PRO A 101 9.14 -14.21 -6.21
CA PRO A 101 10.27 -13.30 -6.36
C PRO A 101 10.91 -12.93 -5.02
N ALA A 102 12.15 -12.43 -5.08
CA ALA A 102 12.82 -11.83 -3.94
C ALA A 102 12.02 -10.61 -3.43
N THR A 103 12.11 -10.34 -2.13
CA THR A 103 11.49 -9.14 -1.56
C THR A 103 12.19 -7.90 -2.12
N THR A 104 11.41 -7.03 -2.75
CA THR A 104 11.81 -5.72 -3.27
C THR A 104 11.39 -4.61 -2.31
N ALA A 105 11.87 -3.39 -2.57
CA ALA A 105 11.57 -2.19 -1.78
C ALA A 105 10.05 -1.93 -1.66
N ARG A 106 9.33 -2.00 -2.79
CA ARG A 106 7.87 -1.89 -2.80
C ARG A 106 7.17 -3.04 -2.11
N SER A 107 7.61 -4.28 -2.33
CA SER A 107 6.96 -5.43 -1.70
C SER A 107 7.14 -5.44 -0.18
N ILE A 108 8.25 -4.94 0.37
CA ILE A 108 8.43 -4.87 1.82
C ILE A 108 7.47 -3.87 2.44
N VAL A 109 7.19 -2.74 1.77
CA VAL A 109 6.22 -1.73 2.20
C VAL A 109 4.83 -2.32 2.28
N TYR A 110 4.36 -2.99 1.23
CA TYR A 110 3.03 -3.60 1.23
C TYR A 110 2.87 -4.71 2.28
N ARG A 111 3.90 -5.55 2.44
CA ARG A 111 3.92 -6.58 3.48
C ARG A 111 3.90 -5.99 4.88
N LEU A 112 4.62 -4.89 5.09
CA LEU A 112 4.66 -4.16 6.35
C LEU A 112 3.28 -3.57 6.68
N ILE A 113 2.60 -2.93 5.72
CA ILE A 113 1.22 -2.44 5.91
C ILE A 113 0.29 -3.58 6.31
N ALA A 114 0.28 -4.68 5.54
CA ALA A 114 -0.55 -5.84 5.83
C ALA A 114 -0.26 -6.42 7.22
N ARG A 115 1.02 -6.45 7.63
CA ARG A 115 1.41 -6.95 8.96
C ARG A 115 0.99 -6.03 10.09
N LEU A 116 1.17 -4.72 9.94
CA LEU A 116 0.76 -3.72 10.93
C LEU A 116 -0.74 -3.77 11.19
N LEU A 117 -1.55 -3.91 10.14
CA LEU A 117 -3.00 -4.09 10.25
C LEU A 117 -3.38 -5.39 10.97
N ALA A 118 -2.67 -6.49 10.69
CA ALA A 118 -2.89 -7.76 11.39
C ALA A 118 -2.54 -7.66 12.88
N MET A 119 -1.44 -6.98 13.23
CA MET A 119 -1.01 -6.79 14.62
C MET A 119 -1.97 -5.93 15.45
N HIS A 120 -2.75 -5.04 14.81
CA HIS A 120 -3.61 -4.07 15.48
C HIS A 120 -5.09 -4.22 15.11
N LEU A 121 -5.51 -5.42 14.71
CA LEU A 121 -6.88 -5.69 14.32
C LEU A 121 -7.88 -5.29 15.44
N ASP A 122 -7.52 -5.61 16.68
CA ASP A 122 -8.33 -5.38 17.88
C ASP A 122 -7.95 -4.08 18.62
N ALA A 123 -7.10 -3.23 18.03
CA ALA A 123 -6.69 -1.98 18.67
C ALA A 123 -7.90 -1.04 18.87
N PRO A 124 -7.97 -0.29 19.99
CA PRO A 124 -9.10 0.60 20.26
C PRO A 124 -9.24 1.69 19.19
N ARG A 125 -8.10 2.26 18.78
CA ARG A 125 -8.02 3.21 17.66
C ARG A 125 -7.58 2.46 16.40
N PRO A 126 -8.35 2.50 15.31
CA PRO A 126 -8.04 1.75 14.11
C PRO A 126 -6.79 2.31 13.43
N TRP A 127 -5.97 1.41 12.91
CA TRP A 127 -4.92 1.76 11.97
C TRP A 127 -5.46 1.74 10.55
N VAL A 128 -5.16 2.77 9.77
CA VAL A 128 -5.61 2.88 8.39
C VAL A 128 -4.45 3.37 7.51
N PRO A 129 -4.04 2.61 6.48
CA PRO A 129 -3.15 3.12 5.45
C PRO A 129 -3.93 4.04 4.50
N VAL A 130 -3.48 5.28 4.39
CA VAL A 130 -4.07 6.34 3.55
C VAL A 130 -3.03 6.76 2.50
N PRO A 131 -3.31 6.67 1.19
CA PRO A 131 -2.41 7.22 0.19
C PRO A 131 -2.37 8.73 0.36
N ILE A 132 -1.18 9.31 0.25
CA ILE A 132 -1.02 10.76 0.18
C ILE A 132 -1.25 11.18 -1.28
N GLU A 133 -2.13 12.15 -1.50
CA GLU A 133 -2.47 12.66 -2.84
C GLU A 133 -1.35 13.58 -3.35
N VAL A 134 -0.30 12.95 -3.87
CA VAL A 134 0.94 13.60 -4.33
C VAL A 134 0.83 14.26 -5.70
N GLN A 135 -0.17 13.89 -6.51
CA GLN A 135 -0.30 14.37 -7.89
C GLN A 135 -0.41 15.91 -7.99
N PRO A 136 -1.26 16.59 -7.20
CA PRO A 136 -1.31 18.05 -7.19
C PRO A 136 0.01 18.70 -6.79
N MET A 137 0.78 18.06 -5.89
CA MET A 137 2.08 18.58 -5.46
C MET A 137 3.14 18.49 -6.55
N ILE A 138 3.20 17.36 -7.26
CA ILE A 138 4.08 17.20 -8.42
C ILE A 138 3.70 18.19 -9.53
N HIS A 139 2.41 18.50 -9.69
CA HIS A 139 1.92 19.51 -10.63
C HIS A 139 2.15 20.96 -10.16
N GLY A 140 2.61 21.17 -8.92
CA GLY A 140 2.80 22.49 -8.33
C GLY A 140 1.50 23.23 -8.02
N LEU A 141 0.41 22.50 -7.82
CA LEU A 141 -0.91 23.01 -7.47
C LEU A 141 -1.19 23.01 -5.96
N LEU A 142 -0.38 22.27 -5.20
CA LEU A 142 -0.44 22.16 -3.74
C LEU A 142 0.99 22.07 -3.22
N GLU A 143 1.34 22.82 -2.19
CA GLU A 143 2.65 22.64 -1.56
C GLU A 143 2.60 21.51 -0.52
N PRO A 144 3.68 20.71 -0.36
CA PRO A 144 3.71 19.59 0.58
C PRO A 144 3.34 19.98 2.02
N GLU A 145 3.66 21.20 2.44
CA GLU A 145 3.36 21.76 3.75
C GLU A 145 1.87 21.93 4.03
N ASP A 146 1.06 22.05 2.98
CA ASP A 146 -0.37 22.27 3.07
C ASP A 146 -1.16 20.94 3.19
N GLU A 147 -0.50 19.79 3.05
CA GLU A 147 -1.11 18.46 3.17
C GLU A 147 -1.15 17.99 4.64
N PRO A 148 -2.34 17.86 5.25
CA PRO A 148 -2.47 17.46 6.65
C PRO A 148 -1.80 16.14 7.00
N LEU A 149 -1.77 15.17 6.08
CA LEU A 149 -1.14 13.88 6.31
C LEU A 149 0.39 13.96 6.43
N MET A 150 1.00 15.04 5.94
CA MET A 150 2.44 15.27 5.92
C MET A 150 2.93 16.15 7.07
N LEU A 151 2.03 16.67 7.91
CA LEU A 151 2.38 17.57 9.00
C LEU A 151 3.44 16.98 9.95
N GLY A 152 4.59 17.67 10.03
CA GLY A 152 5.73 17.30 10.85
C GLY A 152 6.66 16.25 10.22
N PHE A 153 6.51 15.94 8.94
CA PHE A 153 7.37 15.01 8.20
C PHE A 153 8.23 15.73 7.15
N GLU A 154 9.20 16.53 7.58
CA GLU A 154 10.10 17.29 6.70
C GLU A 154 10.78 16.43 5.62
N THR A 155 11.14 15.18 5.96
CA THR A 155 11.75 14.24 5.01
C THR A 155 10.80 13.81 3.89
N VAL A 156 9.48 13.83 4.12
CA VAL A 156 8.47 13.55 3.08
C VAL A 156 8.31 14.76 2.18
N HIS A 157 8.34 15.99 2.73
CA HIS A 157 8.31 17.21 1.92
C HIS A 157 9.50 17.25 0.96
N HIS A 158 10.70 16.96 1.49
CA HIS A 158 11.91 16.90 0.68
C HIS A 158 11.81 15.85 -0.45
N ASP A 159 11.27 14.68 -0.15
CA ASP A 159 11.05 13.63 -1.17
C ASP A 159 10.11 14.09 -2.30
N VAL A 160 8.99 14.73 -1.94
CA VAL A 160 8.03 15.25 -2.92
C VAL A 160 8.66 16.37 -3.77
N HIS A 161 9.42 17.28 -3.18
CA HIS A 161 10.13 18.31 -3.93
C HIS A 161 11.16 17.73 -4.89
N ASN A 162 11.94 16.73 -4.47
CA ASN A 162 12.90 16.05 -5.33
C ASN A 162 12.19 15.38 -6.53
N HIS A 163 11.07 14.70 -6.28
CA HIS A 163 10.25 14.11 -7.35
C HIS A 163 9.68 15.16 -8.31
N ARG A 164 9.23 16.32 -7.80
CA ARG A 164 8.75 17.43 -8.63
C ARG A 164 9.85 18.00 -9.51
N ASP A 165 11.04 18.21 -8.96
CA ASP A 165 12.20 18.71 -9.70
C ASP A 165 12.66 17.71 -10.76
N ASP A 166 12.66 16.42 -10.46
CA ASP A 166 13.04 15.39 -11.42
C ASP A 166 11.99 15.21 -12.52
N ALA A 167 10.70 15.36 -12.21
CA ALA A 167 9.63 15.43 -13.20
C ALA A 167 9.82 16.63 -14.15
N ALA A 168 10.13 17.81 -13.62
CA ALA A 168 10.41 19.00 -14.42
C ALA A 168 11.61 18.80 -15.35
N LYS A 169 12.72 18.24 -14.84
CA LYS A 169 13.91 17.95 -15.64
C LYS A 169 13.64 16.95 -16.76
N ARG A 170 12.86 15.91 -16.49
CA ARG A 170 12.64 14.79 -17.42
C ARG A 170 11.59 15.08 -18.49
N PHE A 171 10.54 15.82 -18.14
CA PHE A 171 9.37 16.02 -19.01
C PHE A 171 9.15 17.48 -19.42
N GLY A 172 9.91 18.44 -18.88
CA GLY A 172 9.77 19.87 -19.14
C GLY A 172 8.57 20.49 -18.40
N ASP A 173 7.38 19.90 -18.57
CA ASP A 173 6.17 20.26 -17.83
C ASP A 173 5.78 19.12 -16.85
N PRO A 174 5.93 19.31 -15.53
CA PRO A 174 5.51 18.35 -14.50
C PRO A 174 4.03 17.95 -14.60
N ARG A 175 3.17 18.79 -15.18
CA ARG A 175 1.73 18.51 -15.34
C ARG A 175 1.43 17.39 -16.33
N SER A 176 2.39 17.09 -17.20
CA SER A 176 2.29 15.97 -18.15
C SER A 176 2.52 14.60 -17.48
N VAL A 177 2.96 14.58 -16.22
CA VAL A 177 3.29 13.36 -15.50
C VAL A 177 2.07 12.86 -14.73
N GLN A 178 1.64 11.64 -15.04
CA GLN A 178 0.73 10.89 -14.19
C GLN A 178 1.53 10.07 -13.19
N VAL A 179 1.27 10.26 -11.90
CA VAL A 179 2.01 9.62 -10.82
C VAL A 179 1.10 8.68 -10.04
N ARG A 180 1.60 7.47 -9.78
CA ARG A 180 0.92 6.50 -8.91
C ARG A 180 1.22 6.85 -7.45
N PRO A 181 0.31 6.56 -6.51
CA PRO A 181 0.59 6.76 -5.08
C PRO A 181 1.83 5.97 -4.65
N TRP A 182 2.91 6.67 -4.29
CA TRP A 182 4.12 6.07 -3.70
C TRP A 182 4.19 6.26 -2.18
N LEU A 183 3.46 7.24 -1.64
CA LEU A 183 3.44 7.53 -0.21
C LEU A 183 2.13 7.06 0.45
N TRP A 184 2.28 6.34 1.55
CA TRP A 184 1.20 5.83 2.39
C TRP A 184 1.36 6.34 3.82
N ALA A 185 0.50 7.27 4.22
CA ALA A 185 0.36 7.66 5.62
C ALA A 185 -0.27 6.50 6.41
N MET A 186 0.44 6.00 7.41
CA MET A 186 -0.13 5.08 8.39
C MET A 186 -0.79 5.92 9.48
N THR A 187 -2.10 6.07 9.41
CA THR A 187 -2.85 6.84 10.38
C THR A 187 -3.34 5.95 11.52
N ARG A 188 -3.41 6.53 12.71
CA ARG A 188 -4.10 5.96 13.87
C ARG A 188 -5.22 6.94 14.22
N ASP A 189 -6.46 6.53 13.94
CA ASP A 189 -7.59 7.45 13.90
C ASP A 189 -7.37 8.56 12.85
N VAL A 190 -7.17 9.82 13.25
CA VAL A 190 -6.93 10.95 12.36
C VAL A 190 -5.47 11.40 12.27
N GLU A 191 -4.59 10.85 13.12
CA GLU A 191 -3.19 11.28 13.20
C GLU A 191 -2.29 10.36 12.36
N THR A 192 -1.49 10.94 11.46
CA THR A 192 -0.40 10.20 10.80
C THR A 192 0.66 9.83 11.82
N ALA A 193 0.93 8.54 12.02
CA ALA A 193 2.00 8.08 12.91
C ALA A 193 3.36 8.04 12.19
N PHE A 194 3.36 7.58 10.94
CA PHE A 194 4.52 7.55 10.05
C PHE A 194 4.06 7.43 8.60
N VAL A 195 4.96 7.74 7.66
CA VAL A 195 4.70 7.60 6.22
C VAL A 195 5.59 6.49 5.66
N LEU A 196 5.01 5.61 4.85
CA LEU A 196 5.72 4.57 4.13
C LEU A 196 5.82 4.94 2.66
N ASP A 197 7.02 4.87 2.13
CA ASP A 197 7.34 5.13 0.73
C ASP A 197 7.59 3.79 0.01
N THR A 198 6.91 3.57 -1.12
CA THR A 198 7.06 2.37 -1.96
C THR A 198 8.47 2.16 -2.51
N ASP A 199 9.36 3.14 -2.46
CA ASP A 199 10.80 2.96 -2.73
C ASP A 199 11.55 2.31 -1.55
N GLY A 200 10.82 1.86 -0.52
CA GLY A 200 11.32 1.05 0.56
C GLY A 200 11.83 1.86 1.74
N PHE A 201 11.22 3.01 2.01
CA PHE A 201 11.56 3.87 3.13
C PHE A 201 10.39 4.03 4.10
N VAL A 202 10.74 4.32 5.36
CA VAL A 202 9.79 4.82 6.35
C VAL A 202 10.26 6.21 6.81
N HIS A 203 9.32 7.13 6.85
CA HIS A 203 9.52 8.48 7.37
C HIS A 203 8.84 8.60 8.72
N THR A 204 9.60 9.06 9.71
CA THR A 204 9.15 9.30 11.08
C THR A 204 9.47 10.74 11.46
N ARG A 205 8.64 11.37 12.32
CA ARG A 205 8.87 12.76 12.74
C ARG A 205 10.18 12.95 13.51
N HIS A 206 10.55 11.96 14.33
CA HIS A 206 11.68 12.09 15.27
C HIS A 206 13.00 11.56 14.72
N VAL A 207 12.97 10.48 13.93
CA VAL A 207 14.19 9.81 13.45
C VAL A 207 14.44 10.10 11.96
N GLY A 208 13.49 10.76 11.28
CA GLY A 208 13.56 11.06 9.86
C GLY A 208 13.29 9.82 9.01
N VAL A 209 14.02 9.70 7.90
CA VAL A 209 13.86 8.63 6.90
C VAL A 209 14.79 7.45 7.18
N ARG A 210 14.29 6.21 7.06
CA ARG A 210 15.09 4.97 7.24
C ARG A 210 14.77 3.93 6.16
N PRO A 211 15.78 3.22 5.62
CA PRO A 211 15.58 2.18 4.61
C PRO A 211 15.01 0.89 5.23
N LEU A 212 13.83 0.48 4.76
CA LEU A 212 13.10 -0.70 5.24
C LEU A 212 13.79 -2.01 4.87
N LEU A 213 14.34 -2.14 3.65
CA LEU A 213 15.03 -3.36 3.22
C LEU A 213 16.28 -3.63 4.05
N THR A 214 17.10 -2.60 4.31
CA THR A 214 18.28 -2.72 5.16
C THR A 214 17.90 -3.17 6.57
N MET A 215 16.90 -2.53 7.19
CA MET A 215 16.41 -2.95 8.51
C MET A 215 15.84 -4.38 8.48
N TYR A 216 15.13 -4.75 7.42
CA TYR A 216 14.58 -6.10 7.25
C TYR A 216 15.69 -7.15 7.21
N ASP A 217 16.76 -6.91 6.45
CA ASP A 217 17.91 -7.82 6.37
C ASP A 217 18.66 -7.90 7.71
N GLU A 218 18.91 -6.77 8.37
CA GLU A 218 19.54 -6.71 9.71
C GLU A 218 18.75 -7.47 10.78
N LEU A 219 17.42 -7.47 10.66
CA LEU A 219 16.51 -8.18 11.56
C LEU A 219 16.33 -9.66 11.20
N GLY A 220 17.12 -10.19 10.27
CA GLY A 220 17.08 -11.60 9.87
C GLY A 220 15.92 -11.92 8.93
N ARG A 221 15.46 -10.95 8.14
CA ARG A 221 14.33 -11.07 7.19
C ARG A 221 13.00 -11.43 7.85
N ASP A 222 12.79 -10.89 9.04
CA ASP A 222 11.57 -11.06 9.84
C ASP A 222 10.67 -9.80 9.74
N ILE A 223 9.48 -9.98 9.15
CA ILE A 223 8.53 -8.87 8.94
C ILE A 223 7.91 -8.41 10.26
N ASP A 224 7.81 -9.29 11.25
CA ASP A 224 7.22 -8.99 12.55
C ASP A 224 8.17 -8.09 13.34
N ARG A 225 9.45 -8.45 13.33
CA ARG A 225 10.50 -7.61 13.93
C ARG A 225 10.59 -6.26 13.24
N LEU A 226 10.48 -6.21 11.90
CA LEU A 226 10.46 -4.95 11.17
C LEU A 226 9.26 -4.08 11.59
N ALA A 227 8.07 -4.67 11.69
CA ALA A 227 6.87 -3.95 12.10
C ALA A 227 7.01 -3.35 13.51
N VAL A 228 7.53 -4.13 14.46
CA VAL A 228 7.84 -3.63 15.82
C VAL A 228 8.87 -2.50 15.77
N ARG A 229 9.95 -2.67 15.01
CA ARG A 229 11.00 -1.65 14.88
C ARG A 229 10.47 -0.33 14.32
N VAL A 230 9.58 -0.40 13.32
CA VAL A 230 8.96 0.80 12.73
C VAL A 230 8.09 1.53 13.75
N LEU A 231 7.31 0.81 14.55
CA LEU A 231 6.49 1.42 15.61
C LEU A 231 7.35 2.11 16.68
N GLU A 232 8.47 1.48 17.06
CA GLU A 232 9.45 2.08 17.99
C GLU A 232 10.04 3.38 17.42
N LEU A 233 10.45 3.37 16.14
CA LEU A 233 10.99 4.57 15.46
C LEU A 233 9.95 5.69 15.37
N ALA A 234 8.68 5.32 15.19
CA ALA A 234 7.57 6.27 15.17
C ALA A 234 7.17 6.78 16.56
N GLY A 235 7.78 6.29 17.64
CA GLY A 235 7.41 6.64 19.01
C GLY A 235 6.04 6.12 19.44
N VAL A 236 5.49 5.14 18.72
CA VAL A 236 4.17 4.57 19.01
C VAL A 236 4.35 3.37 19.94
N THR A 237 4.07 3.55 21.23
CA THR A 237 4.04 2.44 22.19
C THR A 237 2.90 1.48 21.87
N ARG A 238 3.12 0.18 22.04
CA ARG A 238 2.07 -0.85 22.02
C ARG A 238 1.02 -0.48 23.07
N GLY A 239 -0.14 -0.02 22.62
CA GLY A 239 -1.30 0.30 23.45
C GLY A 239 -2.47 -0.60 23.11
#